data_AF-A0A7V5L2U9-F1
#
_entry.id   AF-A0A7V5L2U9-F1
#
_cell.length_a   1.000
_cell.length_b   1.000
_cell.length_c   1.000
_cell.angle_alpha   90.00
_cell.angle_beta   90.00
_cell.angle_gamma   90.00
#
_symmetry.space_group_name_H-M   'P 1'
#
loop_
_entity.id
_entity.type
_entity.pdbx_description
1 polymer ?
#
loop_
_entity_poly.entity_id
_entity_poly.type
_entity_poly.pdbx_seq_one_letter_code
_entity_poly.pdbx_strand_id
1 'polypeptide(L)'
;MIYAGNFKTNHTRFSTREYINKLNLKLKDKNPEDKIYIFPPLTAIDNYSGNFTIGVQNAYPIQNGAFTGEVGIEQLDEFNIKTILIGHSERREILGESQEFVAKKFAFFQKMGFEIIYCIGESLDIREQGEDAVIEYLLAQFEGIDTDYNNFVVAYEPIWAIGTGRSATTKEIEQTHNALKKRVNRPILYGGSVKGENIAEIASID
;
A
#
# COMPACT_ATOMS: atom_id res chain seq x y z
N MET A 1 -7.19 -9.74 -10.31
CA MET A 1 -7.31 -9.05 -9.00
C MET A 1 -5.95 -8.47 -8.60
N ILE A 2 -5.89 -7.63 -7.56
CA ILE A 2 -4.63 -7.10 -7.04
C ILE A 2 -4.46 -7.58 -5.60
N TYR A 3 -3.31 -8.17 -5.30
CA TYR A 3 -2.90 -8.60 -3.96
C TYR A 3 -1.59 -7.92 -3.57
N ALA A 4 -1.52 -7.33 -2.38
CA ALA A 4 -0.32 -6.69 -1.86
C ALA A 4 0.04 -7.24 -0.48
N GLY A 5 1.24 -7.82 -0.36
CA GLY A 5 1.79 -8.29 0.89
C GLY A 5 2.78 -7.29 1.47
N ASN A 6 2.36 -6.50 2.47
CA ASN A 6 3.25 -5.63 3.23
C ASN A 6 3.87 -6.40 4.41
N PHE A 7 5.17 -6.69 4.35
CA PHE A 7 5.85 -7.42 5.43
C PHE A 7 6.10 -6.55 6.68
N LYS A 8 5.94 -5.22 6.56
CA LYS A 8 6.29 -4.25 7.59
C LYS A 8 7.74 -4.49 8.05
N THR A 9 8.02 -4.28 9.33
CA THR A 9 9.34 -4.55 9.93
C THR A 9 9.51 -6.03 10.33
N ASN A 10 9.05 -6.97 9.50
CA ASN A 10 9.25 -8.40 9.68
C ASN A 10 10.12 -8.97 8.55
N HIS A 11 10.76 -10.10 8.84
CA HIS A 11 11.68 -10.82 7.96
C HIS A 11 13.09 -10.21 7.82
N THR A 12 14.03 -11.09 7.47
CA THR A 12 15.40 -10.77 7.04
C THR A 12 15.56 -11.26 5.60
N ARG A 13 16.67 -10.95 4.92
CA ARG A 13 16.95 -11.50 3.57
C ARG A 13 16.77 -13.01 3.50
N PHE A 14 17.19 -13.74 4.54
CA PHE A 14 17.05 -15.20 4.61
C PHE A 14 15.57 -15.61 4.68
N SER A 15 14.80 -15.08 5.63
CA SER A 15 13.41 -15.50 5.79
C SER A 15 12.49 -14.96 4.69
N THR A 16 12.80 -13.82 4.08
CA THR A 16 12.14 -13.34 2.85
C THR A 16 12.39 -14.31 1.70
N ARG A 17 13.62 -14.80 1.51
CA ARG A 17 13.92 -15.79 0.46
C ARG A 17 13.14 -17.09 0.67
N GLU A 18 13.07 -17.59 1.90
CA GLU A 18 12.25 -18.75 2.24
C GLU A 18 10.76 -18.53 1.95
N TYR A 19 10.24 -17.34 2.25
CA TYR A 19 8.87 -16.96 1.92
C TYR A 19 8.64 -16.97 0.40
N ILE A 20 9.52 -16.32 -0.36
CA ILE A 20 9.43 -16.23 -1.83
C ILE A 20 9.50 -17.60 -2.49
N ASN A 21 10.37 -18.50 -2.01
CA ASN A 21 10.44 -19.88 -2.52
C ASN A 21 9.10 -20.60 -2.36
N LYS A 22 8.45 -20.48 -1.19
CA LYS A 22 7.13 -21.08 -0.94
C LYS A 22 6.04 -20.41 -1.77
N LEU A 23 6.07 -19.08 -1.89
CA LEU A 23 5.13 -18.31 -2.71
C LEU A 23 5.21 -18.76 -4.17
N ASN A 24 6.41 -18.86 -4.75
CA ASN A 24 6.60 -19.29 -6.13
C ASN A 24 6.01 -20.67 -6.44
N LEU A 25 6.05 -21.61 -5.49
CA LEU A 25 5.38 -22.90 -5.65
C LEU A 25 3.86 -22.77 -5.74
N LYS A 26 3.27 -21.84 -4.98
CA LYS A 26 1.82 -21.56 -4.97
C LYS A 26 1.38 -20.75 -6.19
N LEU A 27 2.24 -19.90 -6.73
CA LEU A 27 1.91 -19.06 -7.88
C LEU A 27 1.97 -19.78 -9.23
N LYS A 28 2.30 -21.08 -9.26
CA LYS A 28 2.27 -21.88 -10.50
C LYS A 28 0.87 -21.95 -11.12
N ASP A 29 -0.16 -21.97 -10.28
CA ASP A 29 -1.56 -22.07 -10.68
C ASP A 29 -2.29 -20.71 -10.61
N LYS A 30 -1.53 -19.61 -10.52
CA LYS A 30 -2.06 -18.25 -10.42
C LYS A 30 -2.78 -17.87 -11.72
N ASN A 31 -3.92 -17.16 -11.60
CA ASN A 31 -4.56 -16.53 -12.74
C ASN A 31 -3.59 -15.48 -13.36
N PRO A 32 -3.29 -15.54 -14.68
CA PRO A 32 -2.37 -14.60 -15.32
C PRO A 32 -2.73 -13.13 -15.12
N GLU A 33 -4.01 -12.80 -14.97
CA GLU A 33 -4.50 -11.42 -14.78
C GLU A 33 -4.34 -10.91 -13.34
N ASP A 34 -3.99 -11.78 -12.38
CA ASP A 34 -3.74 -11.34 -11.01
C ASP A 34 -2.40 -10.59 -10.91
N LYS A 35 -2.42 -9.44 -10.24
CA LYS A 35 -1.21 -8.70 -9.89
C LYS A 35 -0.87 -8.97 -8.42
N ILE A 36 0.40 -9.30 -8.16
CA ILE A 36 0.87 -9.63 -6.80
C ILE A 36 2.05 -8.72 -6.50
N TYR A 37 1.98 -8.02 -5.39
CA TYR A 37 3.02 -7.12 -4.92
C TYR A 37 3.54 -7.60 -3.57
N ILE A 38 4.85 -7.58 -3.38
CA ILE A 38 5.49 -7.91 -2.10
C ILE A 38 6.38 -6.74 -1.69
N PHE A 39 6.18 -6.27 -0.46
CA PHE A 39 6.94 -5.16 0.11
C PHE A 39 7.74 -5.67 1.32
N PRO A 40 8.96 -6.21 1.10
CA PRO A 40 9.86 -6.57 2.20
C PRO A 40 10.40 -5.31 2.90
N PRO A 41 10.90 -5.40 4.15
CA PRO A 41 11.63 -4.29 4.75
C PRO A 41 12.89 -4.01 3.93
N LEU A 42 13.36 -2.75 3.94
CA LEU A 42 14.52 -2.32 3.13
C LEU A 42 15.77 -3.20 3.35
N THR A 43 16.00 -3.65 4.59
CA THR A 43 17.11 -4.54 4.95
C THR A 43 16.98 -5.96 4.41
N ALA A 44 15.80 -6.34 3.91
CA ALA A 44 15.49 -7.62 3.31
C ALA A 44 15.21 -7.55 1.80
N ILE A 45 15.47 -6.41 1.15
CA ILE A 45 15.45 -6.32 -0.32
C ILE A 45 16.64 -7.12 -0.89
N ASP A 46 16.36 -7.84 -1.97
CA ASP A 46 17.31 -8.64 -2.74
C ASP A 46 16.73 -8.88 -4.14
N ASN A 47 17.50 -9.53 -5.02
CA ASN A 47 17.05 -9.94 -6.34
C ASN A 47 16.12 -11.16 -6.25
N TYR A 48 14.85 -10.92 -5.93
CA TYR A 48 13.80 -11.93 -5.92
C TYR A 48 13.14 -12.04 -7.31
N SER A 49 12.84 -13.27 -7.74
CA SER A 49 12.17 -13.54 -9.02
C SER A 49 10.94 -14.42 -8.83
N GLY A 50 9.93 -14.20 -9.66
CA GLY A 50 8.66 -14.91 -9.63
C GLY A 50 7.54 -14.16 -10.36
N ASN A 51 6.32 -14.70 -10.32
CA ASN A 51 5.14 -14.06 -10.90
C ASN A 51 4.51 -13.04 -9.92
N PHE A 52 5.34 -12.09 -9.46
CA PHE A 52 5.02 -11.00 -8.55
C PHE A 52 5.97 -9.82 -8.78
N THR A 53 5.62 -8.67 -8.24
CA THR A 53 6.40 -7.43 -8.27
C THR A 53 6.97 -7.15 -6.89
N ILE A 54 8.28 -6.88 -6.79
CA ILE A 54 8.89 -6.37 -5.56
C ILE A 54 8.77 -4.84 -5.53
N GLY A 55 8.24 -4.30 -4.45
CA GLY A 55 8.22 -2.87 -4.17
C GLY A 55 8.90 -2.54 -2.84
N VAL A 56 9.04 -1.25 -2.55
CA VAL A 56 9.56 -0.76 -1.25
C VAL A 56 8.45 -0.21 -0.37
N GLN A 57 8.58 -0.40 0.94
CA GLN A 57 7.60 0.10 1.92
C GLN A 57 7.67 1.62 2.10
N ASN A 58 8.81 2.23 1.77
CA ASN A 58 9.06 3.67 1.83
C ASN A 58 10.40 3.99 1.15
N ALA A 59 10.54 5.22 0.66
CA ALA A 59 11.80 5.84 0.28
C ALA A 59 11.70 7.37 0.38
N TYR A 60 12.83 8.04 0.44
CA TYR A 60 12.89 9.51 0.47
C TYR A 60 12.79 10.06 -0.96
N PRO A 61 12.09 11.20 -1.20
CA PRO A 61 11.86 11.73 -2.54
C PRO A 61 13.11 12.46 -3.07
N ILE A 62 14.19 11.72 -3.30
CA ILE A 62 15.43 12.23 -3.86
C ILE A 62 16.18 11.17 -4.68
N GLN A 63 17.04 11.62 -5.60
CA GLN A 63 17.98 10.73 -6.29
C GLN A 63 19.03 10.15 -5.35
N ASN A 64 19.84 11.03 -4.73
CA ASN A 64 20.87 10.76 -3.73
C ASN A 64 21.18 12.06 -2.96
N GLY A 65 21.96 12.02 -1.87
CA GLY A 65 22.44 13.21 -1.18
C GLY A 65 22.66 13.05 0.32
N ALA A 66 22.77 14.18 1.03
CA ALA A 66 23.03 14.23 2.47
C ALA A 66 21.76 13.93 3.32
N PHE A 67 21.27 12.69 3.24
CA PHE A 67 20.08 12.20 3.96
C PHE A 67 20.42 10.94 4.74
N THR A 68 21.22 11.07 5.80
CA THR A 68 21.70 9.94 6.61
C THR A 68 20.54 9.08 7.10
N GLY A 69 20.56 7.78 6.75
CA GLY A 69 19.55 6.81 7.13
C GLY A 69 18.41 6.62 6.12
N GLU A 70 18.33 7.47 5.09
CA GLU A 70 17.31 7.37 4.05
C GLU A 70 17.79 6.62 2.81
N VAL A 71 16.82 6.16 2.02
CA VAL A 71 17.03 5.48 0.73
C VAL A 71 16.46 6.36 -0.38
N GLY A 72 17.26 6.69 -1.39
CA GLY A 72 16.85 7.42 -2.59
C GLY A 72 16.70 6.52 -3.81
N ILE A 73 16.39 7.12 -4.96
CA ILE A 73 16.20 6.40 -6.23
C ILE A 73 17.45 5.63 -6.65
N GLU A 74 18.64 6.18 -6.44
CA GLU A 74 19.90 5.52 -6.85
C GLU A 74 20.06 4.13 -6.23
N GLN A 75 19.68 3.96 -4.96
CA GLN A 75 19.74 2.67 -4.28
C GLN A 75 18.61 1.72 -4.75
N LEU A 76 17.43 2.26 -5.10
CA LEU A 76 16.32 1.43 -5.61
C LEU A 76 16.57 0.91 -7.03
N ASP A 77 17.23 1.72 -7.86
CA ASP A 77 17.56 1.37 -9.25
C ASP A 77 18.56 0.20 -9.31
N GLU A 78 19.41 0.00 -8.31
CA GLU A 78 20.30 -1.19 -8.20
C GLU A 78 19.50 -2.51 -8.22
N PHE A 79 18.27 -2.48 -7.69
CA PHE A 79 17.37 -3.63 -7.63
C PHE A 79 16.25 -3.58 -8.69
N ASN A 80 16.31 -2.61 -9.61
CA ASN A 80 15.26 -2.36 -10.62
C ASN A 80 13.86 -2.16 -10.01
N ILE A 81 13.77 -1.58 -8.82
CA ILE A 81 12.47 -1.39 -8.15
C ILE A 81 11.80 -0.12 -8.66
N LYS A 82 10.58 -0.25 -9.18
CA LYS A 82 9.71 0.85 -9.62
C LYS A 82 8.31 0.80 -8.99
N THR A 83 8.18 0.21 -7.81
CA THR A 83 6.91 0.15 -7.07
C THR A 83 7.11 0.56 -5.60
N ILE A 84 6.22 1.39 -5.05
CA ILE A 84 6.38 1.96 -3.70
C ILE A 84 5.04 2.09 -2.95
N LEU A 85 5.04 1.81 -1.64
CA LEU A 85 3.98 2.23 -0.73
C LEU A 85 4.19 3.69 -0.31
N ILE A 86 3.12 4.48 -0.31
CA ILE A 86 3.15 5.88 0.14
C ILE A 86 1.94 6.14 1.06
N GLY A 87 2.16 6.82 2.18
CA GLY A 87 1.07 7.26 3.06
C GLY A 87 0.51 6.19 3.99
N HIS A 88 1.24 5.09 4.23
CA HIS A 88 0.79 4.05 5.17
C HIS A 88 0.56 4.63 6.57
N SER A 89 -0.50 4.18 7.25
CA SER A 89 -0.95 4.74 8.54
C SER A 89 0.15 4.74 9.61
N GLU A 90 0.93 3.66 9.73
CA GLU A 90 2.08 3.60 10.64
C GLU A 90 3.10 4.73 10.41
N ARG A 91 3.30 5.17 9.16
CA ARG A 91 4.21 6.28 8.86
C ARG A 91 3.59 7.63 9.19
N ARG A 92 2.29 7.81 8.97
CA ARG A 92 1.57 9.03 9.31
C ARG A 92 1.51 9.22 10.83
N GLU A 93 1.03 8.19 11.54
CA GLU A 93 0.72 8.27 12.97
C GLU A 93 1.96 8.10 13.86
N ILE A 94 2.87 7.18 13.52
CA ILE A 94 4.03 6.87 14.39
C ILE A 94 5.25 7.71 14.01
N LEU A 95 5.48 7.89 12.70
CA LEU A 95 6.65 8.60 12.18
C LEU A 95 6.36 10.05 11.78
N GLY A 96 5.11 10.51 11.90
CA GLY A 96 4.73 11.90 11.70
C GLY A 96 4.77 12.38 10.25
N GLU A 97 4.54 11.49 9.27
CA GLU A 97 4.45 11.92 7.87
C GLU A 97 3.17 12.73 7.62
N SER A 98 3.33 14.04 7.47
CA SER A 98 2.24 14.95 7.14
C SER A 98 1.67 14.68 5.74
N GLN A 99 0.41 15.08 5.51
CA GLN A 99 -0.21 15.00 4.18
C GLN A 99 0.60 15.77 3.13
N GLU A 100 1.15 16.94 3.47
CA GLU A 100 2.03 17.71 2.58
C GLU A 100 3.27 16.90 2.17
N PHE A 101 3.94 16.24 3.12
CA PHE A 101 5.13 15.45 2.83
C PHE A 101 4.79 14.20 2.00
N VAL A 102 3.65 13.57 2.29
CA VAL A 102 3.11 12.46 1.51
C VAL A 102 2.81 12.88 0.07
N ALA A 103 2.17 14.04 -0.15
CA ALA A 103 1.92 14.58 -1.48
C ALA A 103 3.23 14.90 -2.22
N LYS A 104 4.23 15.45 -1.53
CA LYS A 104 5.58 15.66 -2.08
C LYS A 104 6.22 14.35 -2.54
N LYS A 105 6.11 13.29 -1.75
CA LYS A 105 6.59 11.95 -2.15
C LYS A 105 5.86 11.44 -3.38
N PHE A 106 4.53 11.47 -3.35
CA PHE A 106 3.69 11.01 -4.45
C PHE A 106 4.12 11.69 -5.76
N ALA A 107 4.17 13.03 -5.78
CA ALA A 107 4.54 13.80 -6.95
C ALA A 107 5.98 13.50 -7.44
N PHE A 108 6.92 13.24 -6.53
CA PHE A 108 8.28 12.87 -6.90
C PHE A 108 8.34 11.48 -7.56
N PHE A 109 7.78 10.46 -6.91
CA PHE A 109 7.80 9.09 -7.43
C PHE A 109 6.97 8.93 -8.71
N GLN A 110 5.88 9.70 -8.83
CA GLN A 110 5.11 9.85 -10.08
C GLN A 110 6.01 10.33 -11.22
N LYS A 111 6.78 11.40 -11.01
CA LYS A 111 7.71 11.93 -12.04
C LYS A 111 8.79 10.92 -12.42
N MET A 112 9.20 10.07 -11.48
CA MET A 112 10.18 8.99 -11.72
C MET A 112 9.55 7.73 -12.31
N GLY A 113 8.24 7.74 -12.61
CA GLY A 113 7.53 6.64 -13.26
C GLY A 113 7.22 5.44 -12.37
N PHE A 114 7.20 5.62 -11.05
CA PHE A 114 6.89 4.54 -10.11
C PHE A 114 5.41 4.17 -10.15
N GLU A 115 5.11 2.88 -9.98
CA GLU A 115 3.80 2.44 -9.56
C GLU A 115 3.63 2.71 -8.06
N ILE A 116 2.59 3.46 -7.70
CA ILE A 116 2.36 3.89 -6.33
C ILE A 116 1.18 3.12 -5.75
N ILE A 117 1.36 2.48 -4.60
CA ILE A 117 0.24 2.04 -3.76
C ILE A 117 0.05 3.11 -2.69
N TYR A 118 -1.01 3.91 -2.85
CA TYR A 118 -1.33 5.05 -2.01
C TYR A 118 -2.27 4.64 -0.88
N CYS A 119 -1.75 4.63 0.34
CA CYS A 119 -2.50 4.21 1.52
C CYS A 119 -3.28 5.37 2.12
N ILE A 120 -4.55 5.10 2.43
CA ILE A 120 -5.48 5.99 3.11
C ILE A 120 -6.27 5.20 4.16
N GLY A 121 -6.78 5.88 5.16
CA GLY A 121 -7.51 5.22 6.25
C GLY A 121 -7.74 6.18 7.40
N GLU A 122 -8.81 5.92 8.16
CA GLU A 122 -9.27 6.71 9.27
C GLU A 122 -9.04 6.00 10.62
N SER A 123 -8.92 6.79 11.69
CA SER A 123 -8.86 6.27 13.06
C SER A 123 -10.24 5.80 13.57
N LEU A 124 -10.25 5.06 14.68
CA LEU A 124 -11.51 4.67 15.32
C LEU A 124 -12.36 5.90 15.70
N ASP A 125 -11.72 6.95 16.21
CA ASP A 125 -12.39 8.17 16.64
C ASP A 125 -13.14 8.88 15.50
N ILE A 126 -12.58 8.84 14.27
CA ILE A 126 -13.26 9.37 13.08
C ILE A 126 -14.42 8.45 12.68
N ARG A 127 -14.20 7.12 12.72
CA ARG A 127 -15.25 6.14 12.41
C ARG A 127 -16.45 6.28 13.35
N GLU A 128 -16.23 6.50 14.65
CA GLU A 128 -17.27 6.68 15.65
C GLU A 128 -18.08 7.99 15.48
N GLN A 129 -17.56 8.97 14.74
CA GLN A 129 -18.30 10.19 14.37
C GLN A 129 -19.32 9.97 13.24
N GLY A 130 -19.25 8.83 12.55
CA GLY A 130 -20.19 8.44 11.51
C GLY A 130 -19.61 8.48 10.08
N GLU A 131 -20.39 7.96 9.13
CA GLU A 131 -19.94 7.72 7.75
C GLU A 131 -19.55 9.02 7.01
N ASP A 132 -20.27 10.12 7.25
CA ASP A 132 -19.95 11.40 6.60
C ASP A 132 -18.56 11.92 7.03
N ALA A 133 -18.22 11.77 8.31
CA ALA A 133 -16.91 12.16 8.85
C ALA A 133 -15.78 11.29 8.28
N VAL A 134 -16.03 9.98 8.12
CA VAL A 134 -15.10 9.05 7.47
C VAL A 134 -14.83 9.49 6.04
N ILE A 135 -15.88 9.74 5.25
CA ILE A 135 -15.74 10.12 3.85
C ILE A 135 -14.98 11.45 3.75
N GLU A 136 -15.36 12.46 4.53
CA GLU A 136 -14.66 13.74 4.56
C GLU A 136 -13.17 13.58 4.89
N TYR A 137 -12.86 12.80 5.91
CA TYR A 137 -11.49 12.54 6.35
C TYR A 137 -10.66 11.83 5.27
N LEU A 138 -11.20 10.78 4.64
CA LEU A 138 -10.52 10.05 3.58
C LEU A 138 -10.32 10.90 2.34
N LEU A 139 -11.28 11.77 1.98
CA LEU A 139 -11.16 12.68 0.85
C LEU A 139 -10.09 13.75 1.09
N ALA A 140 -9.93 14.24 2.32
CA ALA A 140 -8.85 15.16 2.69
C ALA A 140 -7.45 14.54 2.48
N GLN A 141 -7.32 13.21 2.62
CA GLN A 141 -6.07 12.51 2.32
C GLN A 141 -5.74 12.48 0.81
N PHE A 142 -6.57 13.02 -0.08
CA PHE A 142 -6.20 13.23 -1.50
C PHE A 142 -5.68 14.64 -1.78
N GLU A 143 -5.58 15.52 -0.78
CA GLU A 143 -5.02 16.86 -0.97
C GLU A 143 -3.58 16.79 -1.48
N GLY A 144 -3.30 17.44 -2.62
CA GLY A 144 -1.98 17.44 -3.27
C GLY A 144 -1.63 16.16 -4.05
N ILE A 145 -2.53 15.17 -4.11
CA ILE A 145 -2.35 13.93 -4.87
C ILE A 145 -2.93 14.10 -6.28
N ASP A 146 -2.14 13.79 -7.30
CA ASP A 146 -2.61 13.74 -8.68
C ASP A 146 -3.42 12.45 -8.92
N THR A 147 -4.75 12.58 -8.84
CA THR A 147 -5.67 11.45 -9.02
C THR A 147 -5.81 10.98 -10.47
N ASP A 148 -5.28 11.74 -11.43
CA ASP A 148 -5.29 11.38 -12.86
C ASP A 148 -4.06 10.55 -13.25
N TYR A 149 -3.06 10.44 -12.37
CA TYR A 149 -1.91 9.59 -12.61
C TYR A 149 -2.35 8.14 -12.84
N ASN A 150 -1.92 7.55 -13.95
CA ASN A 150 -2.44 6.24 -14.34
C ASN A 150 -1.81 5.07 -13.57
N ASN A 151 -0.62 5.28 -13.00
CA ASN A 151 0.17 4.22 -12.38
C ASN A 151 0.09 4.28 -10.85
N PHE A 152 -1.13 4.41 -10.31
CA PHE A 152 -1.33 4.21 -8.87
C PHE A 152 -2.62 3.45 -8.54
N VAL A 153 -2.58 2.86 -7.36
CA VAL A 153 -3.65 2.10 -6.73
C VAL A 153 -3.91 2.72 -5.36
N VAL A 154 -5.16 2.80 -4.95
CA VAL A 154 -5.53 3.23 -3.60
C VAL A 154 -5.59 2.00 -2.70
N ALA A 155 -4.94 2.02 -1.55
CA ALA A 155 -5.11 1.02 -0.50
C ALA A 155 -5.88 1.67 0.66
N TYR A 156 -7.17 1.34 0.76
CA TYR A 156 -8.01 1.73 1.88
C TYR A 156 -7.78 0.76 3.06
N GLU A 157 -7.21 1.31 4.14
CA GLU A 157 -6.77 0.57 5.32
C GLU A 157 -7.36 1.22 6.58
N PRO A 158 -8.62 0.90 6.96
CA PRO A 158 -9.21 1.46 8.17
C PRO A 158 -8.33 1.12 9.38
N ILE A 159 -7.78 2.14 10.04
CA ILE A 159 -6.68 1.98 11.00
C ILE A 159 -7.13 1.13 12.19
N TRP A 160 -8.39 1.28 12.59
CA TRP A 160 -9.02 0.52 13.67
C TRP A 160 -9.19 -0.99 13.35
N ALA A 161 -9.11 -1.37 12.08
CA ALA A 161 -9.12 -2.76 11.64
C ALA A 161 -7.70 -3.35 11.50
N ILE A 162 -6.62 -2.58 11.64
CA ILE A 162 -5.25 -3.08 11.45
C ILE A 162 -4.78 -3.81 12.72
N GLY A 163 -4.54 -5.13 12.63
CA GLY A 163 -3.92 -5.90 13.72
C GLY A 163 -4.79 -6.10 14.96
N THR A 164 -6.04 -5.62 14.96
CA THR A 164 -6.98 -5.73 16.09
C THR A 164 -7.80 -7.03 16.06
N GLY A 165 -7.74 -7.79 14.96
CA GLY A 165 -8.57 -8.97 14.74
C GLY A 165 -10.03 -8.64 14.41
N ARG A 166 -10.42 -7.36 14.44
CA ARG A 166 -11.67 -6.85 13.89
C ARG A 166 -11.44 -6.47 12.43
N SER A 167 -12.37 -6.87 11.57
CA SER A 167 -12.42 -6.44 10.16
C SER A 167 -13.65 -5.58 9.98
N ALA A 168 -13.57 -4.60 9.09
CA ALA A 168 -14.78 -3.96 8.57
C ALA A 168 -15.68 -5.03 7.92
N THR A 169 -16.98 -4.82 8.06
CA THR A 169 -17.99 -5.62 7.37
C THR A 169 -17.96 -5.33 5.87
N THR A 170 -18.40 -6.27 5.04
CA THR A 170 -18.46 -6.08 3.58
C THR A 170 -19.28 -4.86 3.17
N LYS A 171 -20.36 -4.57 3.89
CA LYS A 171 -21.18 -3.37 3.68
C LYS A 171 -20.41 -2.07 3.95
N GLU A 172 -19.63 -1.99 5.03
CA GLU A 172 -18.82 -0.80 5.34
C GLU A 172 -17.72 -0.58 4.29
N ILE A 173 -17.11 -1.69 3.84
CA ILE A 173 -16.10 -1.66 2.76
C ILE A 173 -16.73 -1.16 1.47
N GLU A 174 -17.85 -1.73 1.04
CA GLU A 174 -18.57 -1.34 -0.17
C GLU A 174 -19.00 0.13 -0.14
N GLN A 175 -19.54 0.60 0.99
CA GLN A 175 -19.93 2.01 1.16
C GLN A 175 -18.74 2.95 1.00
N THR A 176 -17.64 2.66 1.68
CA THR A 176 -16.42 3.48 1.61
C THR A 176 -15.81 3.44 0.20
N HIS A 177 -15.72 2.26 -0.43
CA HIS A 177 -15.22 2.10 -1.80
C HIS A 177 -16.07 2.90 -2.80
N ASN A 178 -17.40 2.84 -2.69
CA ASN A 178 -18.31 3.59 -3.55
C ASN A 178 -18.15 5.11 -3.40
N ALA A 179 -17.89 5.59 -2.18
CA ALA A 179 -17.60 7.01 -1.95
C ALA A 179 -16.26 7.42 -2.60
N LEU A 180 -15.21 6.61 -2.38
CA LEU A 180 -13.89 6.87 -2.95
C LEU A 180 -13.89 6.83 -4.48
N LYS A 181 -14.60 5.88 -5.10
CA LYS A 181 -14.72 5.76 -6.57
C LYS A 181 -15.32 6.99 -7.24
N LYS A 182 -16.14 7.77 -6.53
CA LYS A 182 -16.65 9.06 -7.03
C LYS A 182 -15.58 10.13 -7.13
N ARG A 183 -14.49 10.01 -6.35
CA ARG A 183 -13.37 10.96 -6.32
C ARG A 183 -12.18 10.53 -7.15
N VAL A 184 -11.90 9.22 -7.19
CA VAL A 184 -10.72 8.65 -7.85
C VAL A 184 -11.13 7.45 -8.69
N ASN A 185 -10.83 7.52 -9.99
CA ASN A 185 -11.09 6.43 -10.93
C ASN A 185 -9.88 5.50 -11.02
N ARG A 186 -9.55 4.83 -9.91
CA ARG A 186 -8.42 3.89 -9.80
C ARG A 186 -8.83 2.62 -9.06
N PRO A 187 -8.07 1.52 -9.19
CA PRO A 187 -8.28 0.35 -8.35
C PRO A 187 -8.18 0.72 -6.86
N ILE A 188 -9.10 0.21 -6.05
CA ILE A 188 -9.13 0.40 -4.60
C ILE A 188 -8.98 -0.97 -3.95
N LEU A 189 -7.93 -1.14 -3.15
CA LEU A 189 -7.70 -2.32 -2.33
C LEU A 189 -8.25 -2.07 -0.93
N TYR A 190 -8.66 -3.15 -0.28
CA TYR A 190 -8.95 -3.15 1.15
C TYR A 190 -7.81 -3.86 1.90
N GLY A 191 -7.28 -3.24 2.96
CA GLY A 191 -6.14 -3.78 3.73
C GLY A 191 -6.40 -4.07 5.22
N GLY A 192 -7.63 -3.88 5.72
CA GLY A 192 -7.95 -4.06 7.14
C GLY A 192 -8.12 -5.53 7.57
N SER A 193 -7.14 -6.13 8.26
CA SER A 193 -7.22 -7.51 8.82
C SER A 193 -7.71 -8.58 7.83
N VAL A 194 -7.23 -8.52 6.58
CA VAL A 194 -7.52 -9.54 5.56
C VAL A 194 -6.81 -10.85 5.91
N LYS A 195 -7.54 -11.97 5.84
CA LYS A 195 -7.09 -13.32 6.18
C LYS A 195 -7.61 -14.33 5.15
N GLY A 196 -7.10 -15.55 5.21
CA GLY A 196 -7.52 -16.63 4.31
C GLY A 196 -9.02 -16.94 4.41
N GLU A 197 -9.63 -16.71 5.57
CA GLU A 197 -11.04 -17.00 5.83
C GLU A 197 -12.00 -15.93 5.27
N ASN A 198 -11.56 -14.66 5.15
CA ASN A 198 -12.43 -13.55 4.70
C ASN A 198 -12.07 -12.98 3.32
N ILE A 199 -10.92 -13.36 2.75
CA ILE A 199 -10.46 -12.83 1.46
C ILE A 199 -11.48 -13.05 0.34
N ALA A 200 -12.14 -14.21 0.29
CA ALA A 200 -13.12 -14.51 -0.76
C ALA A 200 -14.34 -13.60 -0.71
N GLU A 201 -14.78 -13.24 0.50
CA GLU A 201 -15.91 -12.33 0.71
C GLU A 201 -15.53 -10.89 0.34
N ILE A 202 -14.37 -10.43 0.81
CA ILE A 202 -13.84 -9.08 0.50
C ILE A 202 -13.58 -8.94 -1.00
N ALA A 203 -13.02 -9.97 -1.63
CA ALA A 203 -12.73 -10.04 -3.06
C ALA A 203 -13.99 -9.97 -3.93
N SER A 204 -15.16 -10.30 -3.39
CA SER A 204 -16.44 -10.23 -4.12
C SER A 204 -17.07 -8.84 -4.12
N ILE A 205 -16.48 -7.88 -3.39
CA ILE A 205 -16.91 -6.48 -3.37
C ILE A 205 -16.35 -5.80 -4.61
N ASP A 206 -17.24 -5.27 -5.45
CA ASP A 206 -16.89 -4.55 -6.67
C ASP A 206 -16.11 -3.26 -6.39
#